data_AF-A0A920UNK9-F1
#
_entry.id   AF-A0A920UNK9-F1
#
_cell.length_a   1.000
_cell.length_b   1.000
_cell.length_c   1.000
_cell.angle_alpha   90.00
_cell.angle_beta   90.00
_cell.angle_gamma   90.00
#
_symmetry.space_group_name_H-M   'P 1'
#
loop_
_entity.id
_entity.type
_entity.pdbx_description
1 polymer ?
#
loop_
_entity_poly.entity_id
_entity_poly.type
_entity_poly.pdbx_seq_one_letter_code
_entity_poly.pdbx_strand_id
1 'polypeptide(L)'
;MSPYIATRNEVREMVESDKFIEIHVNTPLEVAESRDVKGMYAKARRGEIKGFTGIDDPYEEPTNPEIILDTVKFSAEENAKRIVTELENRGFFKS
;
A
#
# COMPACT_ATOMS: atom_id res chain seq x y z
N MET A 1 5.88 2.38 -5.32
CA MET A 1 5.33 2.49 -3.94
C MET A 1 5.23 3.98 -3.65
N SER A 2 4.27 4.43 -2.83
CA SER A 2 4.16 5.82 -2.37
C SER A 2 4.70 5.94 -0.94
N PRO A 3 6.02 6.08 -0.74
CA PRO A 3 6.65 5.95 0.58
C PRO A 3 6.36 7.10 1.54
N TYR A 4 6.24 8.32 1.04
CA TYR A 4 6.17 9.52 1.90
C TYR A 4 4.72 9.96 2.13
N ILE A 5 4.39 10.29 3.38
CA ILE A 5 3.09 10.83 3.80
C ILE A 5 2.80 12.13 3.04
N ALA A 6 3.78 13.01 2.92
CA ALA A 6 3.62 14.31 2.25
C ALA A 6 3.10 14.14 0.81
N THR A 7 3.71 13.26 0.02
CA THR A 7 3.27 12.99 -1.36
C THR A 7 1.86 12.39 -1.41
N ARG A 8 1.51 11.51 -0.47
CA ARG A 8 0.14 10.94 -0.42
C ARG A 8 -0.89 12.01 -0.05
N ASN A 9 -0.55 12.94 0.85
CA ASN A 9 -1.41 14.07 1.21
C ASN A 9 -1.58 15.06 0.04
N GLU A 10 -0.51 15.40 -0.67
CA GLU A 10 -0.60 16.23 -1.88
C GLU A 10 -1.57 15.63 -2.92
N VAL A 11 -1.45 14.33 -3.18
CA VAL A 11 -2.37 13.64 -4.11
C VAL A 11 -3.80 13.61 -3.57
N ARG A 12 -3.99 13.40 -2.26
CA ARG A 12 -5.31 13.45 -1.61
C ARG A 12 -5.97 14.82 -1.79
N GLU A 13 -5.21 15.91 -1.67
CA GLU A 13 -5.69 17.28 -1.85
C GLU A 13 -6.05 17.63 -3.32
N MET A 14 -5.47 16.93 -4.29
CA MET A 14 -5.78 17.09 -5.71
C MET A 14 -7.13 16.46 -6.11
N VAL A 15 -7.71 15.63 -5.25
CA VAL A 15 -8.95 14.90 -5.50
C VAL A 15 -10.04 15.45 -4.59
N GLU A 16 -11.30 15.44 -5.06
CA GLU A 16 -12.44 15.85 -4.22
C GLU A 16 -12.49 15.01 -2.93
N SER A 17 -12.88 15.66 -1.81
CA SER A 17 -12.72 15.18 -0.44
C SER A 17 -13.38 13.83 -0.09
N ASP A 18 -14.19 13.25 -0.99
CA ASP A 18 -14.86 11.96 -0.81
C ASP A 18 -14.54 10.95 -1.93
N LYS A 19 -13.68 11.31 -2.88
CA LYS A 19 -13.31 10.48 -4.03
C LYS A 19 -11.92 9.87 -3.92
N PHE A 20 -11.14 10.29 -2.92
CA PHE A 20 -9.85 9.69 -2.61
C PHE A 20 -9.99 8.64 -1.51
N ILE A 21 -9.45 7.44 -1.76
CA ILE A 21 -9.45 6.33 -0.81
C ILE A 21 -8.02 5.80 -0.75
N GLU A 22 -7.35 6.02 0.38
CA GLU A 22 -6.02 5.50 0.64
C GLU A 22 -6.11 4.09 1.19
N ILE A 23 -5.45 3.16 0.50
CA ILE A 23 -5.40 1.75 0.88
C ILE A 23 -3.98 1.43 1.33
N HIS A 24 -3.81 1.21 2.64
CA HIS A 24 -2.56 0.73 3.20
C HIS A 24 -2.46 -0.79 3.05
N VAL A 25 -1.63 -1.25 2.11
CA VAL A 25 -1.30 -2.66 1.96
C VAL A 25 -0.24 -3.04 3.00
N ASN A 26 -0.67 -3.24 4.24
CA ASN A 26 0.20 -3.47 5.38
C ASN A 26 0.80 -4.89 5.34
N THR A 27 1.97 -5.00 4.72
CA THR A 27 2.74 -6.23 4.66
C THR A 27 4.07 -5.99 5.34
N PRO A 28 4.44 -6.76 6.38
CA PRO A 28 5.75 -6.63 7.01
C PRO A 28 6.88 -6.75 5.98
N LEU A 29 7.93 -5.95 6.15
CA LEU A 29 9.05 -5.90 5.21
C LEU A 29 9.67 -7.28 5.00
N GLU A 30 9.83 -8.07 6.06
CA GLU A 30 10.42 -9.40 6.02
C GLU A 30 9.57 -10.37 5.19
N VAL A 31 8.24 -10.20 5.21
CA VAL A 31 7.33 -10.99 4.38
C VAL A 31 7.42 -10.54 2.92
N ALA A 32 7.47 -9.23 2.66
CA ALA A 32 7.64 -8.71 1.31
C ALA A 32 9.00 -9.13 0.68
N GLU A 33 10.06 -9.07 1.48
CA GLU A 33 11.42 -9.48 1.11
C GLU A 33 11.52 -10.99 0.92
N SER A 34 10.89 -11.82 1.77
CA SER A 34 10.90 -13.27 1.56
C SER A 34 10.14 -13.71 0.29
N ARG A 35 9.11 -12.95 -0.11
CA ARG A 35 8.37 -13.22 -1.35
C ARG A 35 9.16 -12.83 -2.61
N ASP A 36 10.09 -11.86 -2.51
CA ASP A 36 10.90 -11.22 -3.57
C ASP A 36 10.54 -11.57 -5.03
N VAL A 37 9.29 -11.28 -5.42
CA VAL A 37 8.67 -11.82 -6.64
C VAL A 37 9.47 -11.47 -7.91
N LYS A 38 10.21 -10.36 -7.87
CA LYS A 38 11.00 -9.83 -8.99
C LYS A 38 12.51 -9.86 -8.74
N GLY A 39 12.98 -10.38 -7.60
CA GLY A 39 14.40 -10.35 -7.24
C GLY A 39 14.93 -8.95 -6.90
N MET A 40 14.05 -7.99 -6.60
CA MET A 40 14.41 -6.59 -6.40
C MET A 40 14.98 -6.34 -5.00
N TYR A 41 14.42 -7.00 -3.98
CA TYR A 41 14.97 -6.90 -2.62
C TYR A 41 16.38 -7.48 -2.56
N ALA A 42 16.61 -8.63 -3.19
CA ALA A 42 17.94 -9.22 -3.28
C ALA A 42 18.96 -8.30 -3.97
N LYS A 43 18.56 -7.61 -5.05
CA LYS A 43 19.43 -6.62 -5.73
C LYS A 43 19.71 -5.40 -4.86
N ALA A 44 18.70 -4.88 -4.15
CA ALA A 44 18.85 -3.77 -3.22
C ALA A 44 19.81 -4.12 -2.07
N ARG A 45 19.68 -5.32 -1.48
CA ARG A 45 20.59 -5.82 -0.42
C ARG A 45 22.04 -5.96 -0.87
N ARG A 46 22.27 -6.29 -2.15
CA ARG A 46 23.62 -6.30 -2.76
C ARG A 46 24.13 -4.91 -3.14
N GLY A 47 23.33 -3.86 -2.95
CA GLY A 47 23.69 -2.48 -3.24
C GLY A 47 23.63 -2.12 -4.73
N GLU A 48 23.06 -2.99 -5.58
CA GLU A 48 22.87 -2.75 -7.02
C GLU A 48 21.76 -1.74 -7.31
N ILE A 49 20.84 -1.57 -6.36
CA ILE A 49 19.76 -0.57 -6.40
C ILE A 49 19.91 0.34 -5.19
N LYS A 50 19.83 1.65 -5.41
CA LYS A 50 19.86 2.70 -4.38
C LYS A 50 18.48 3.34 -4.26
N GLY A 51 18.14 3.85 -3.09
CA GLY A 51 16.84 4.48 -2.84
C GLY A 51 15.67 3.50 -2.91
N PHE A 52 15.90 2.25 -2.50
CA PHE A 52 14.90 1.20 -2.45
C PHE A 52 14.13 1.29 -1.13
N THR A 53 12.84 1.63 -1.24
CA THR A 53 11.92 1.76 -0.11
C THR A 53 11.90 0.50 0.77
N GLY A 54 12.06 0.70 2.08
CA GLY A 54 12.16 -0.35 3.09
C GLY A 54 13.58 -0.88 3.34
N ILE A 55 14.56 -0.55 2.48
CA ILE A 55 15.96 -0.94 2.64
C ILE A 55 16.84 0.26 3.00
N ASP A 56 16.99 1.21 2.07
CA ASP A 56 17.83 2.41 2.21
C ASP A 56 17.04 3.72 2.06
N ASP A 57 15.74 3.63 1.78
CA ASP A 57 14.77 4.73 1.76
C ASP A 57 13.56 4.37 2.64
N PRO A 58 13.00 5.28 3.47
CA PRO A 58 11.95 4.89 4.41
C PRO A 58 10.60 4.65 3.73
N TYR A 59 9.78 3.83 4.38
CA TYR A 59 8.34 3.80 4.15
C TYR A 59 7.67 4.48 5.35
N GLU A 60 7.05 5.63 5.13
CA GLU A 60 6.27 6.31 6.15
C GLU A 60 4.85 5.75 6.12
N GLU A 61 4.48 4.98 7.15
CA GLU A 61 3.15 4.40 7.25
C GLU A 61 2.05 5.49 7.23
N PRO A 62 0.94 5.28 6.51
CA PRO A 62 -0.15 6.25 6.50
C PRO A 62 -0.82 6.35 7.86
N THR A 63 -1.07 7.58 8.31
CA THR A 63 -1.62 7.85 9.65
C THR A 63 -3.14 7.68 9.72
N ASN A 64 -3.85 7.89 8.60
CA ASN A 64 -5.31 7.76 8.53
C ASN A 64 -5.77 7.20 7.16
N PRO A 65 -5.35 5.98 6.79
CA PRO A 65 -5.85 5.34 5.57
C PRO A 65 -7.31 4.93 5.74
N GLU A 66 -8.10 5.05 4.68
CA GLU A 66 -9.49 4.57 4.67
C GLU A 66 -9.58 3.04 4.79
N ILE A 67 -8.60 2.31 4.24
CA ILE A 67 -8.58 0.85 4.27
C ILE A 67 -7.17 0.36 4.63
N ILE A 68 -7.08 -0.59 5.57
CA ILE A 68 -5.84 -1.31 5.88
C ILE A 68 -6.04 -2.79 5.51
N LEU A 69 -5.14 -3.30 4.67
CA LEU A 69 -5.13 -4.69 4.24
C LEU A 69 -3.99 -5.45 4.93
N ASP A 70 -4.31 -6.62 5.50
CA ASP A 70 -3.32 -7.54 6.06
C ASP A 70 -3.09 -8.66 5.03
N THR A 71 -1.92 -8.65 4.39
CA THR A 71 -1.59 -9.62 3.33
C THR A 71 -0.95 -10.90 3.85
N VAL A 72 -0.78 -11.02 5.17
CA VAL A 72 -0.28 -12.23 5.83
C VAL A 72 -1.48 -13.09 6.24
N LYS A 73 -2.53 -12.47 6.78
CA LYS A 73 -3.72 -13.17 7.26
C LYS A 73 -4.75 -13.45 6.17
N PHE A 74 -4.84 -12.60 5.16
CA PHE A 74 -5.88 -12.69 4.13
C PHE A 74 -5.26 -12.82 2.74
N SER A 75 -5.91 -13.63 1.91
CA SER A 75 -5.59 -13.77 0.50
C SER A 75 -5.83 -12.46 -0.27
N ALA A 76 -5.30 -12.41 -1.50
CA ALA A 76 -5.55 -11.30 -2.40
C ALA A 76 -7.07 -11.14 -2.69
N GLU A 77 -7.80 -12.24 -2.84
CA GLU A 77 -9.24 -12.21 -3.11
C GLU A 77 -10.03 -11.67 -1.90
N GLU A 78 -9.70 -12.11 -0.69
CA GLU A 78 -10.35 -11.61 0.54
C GLU A 78 -10.07 -10.12 0.77
N ASN A 79 -8.83 -9.68 0.55
CA ASN A 79 -8.48 -8.27 0.63
C ASN A 79 -9.17 -7.43 -0.48
N ALA A 80 -9.28 -7.96 -1.70
CA ALA A 80 -10.01 -7.30 -2.77
C ALA A 80 -11.51 -7.18 -2.45
N LYS A 81 -12.12 -8.21 -1.87
CA LYS A 81 -13.53 -8.17 -1.41
C LYS A 81 -13.75 -7.05 -0.40
N ARG A 82 -12.81 -6.81 0.53
CA ARG A 82 -12.92 -5.68 1.47
C ARG A 82 -12.93 -4.33 0.79
N ILE A 83 -12.08 -4.15 -0.23
CA ILE A 83 -12.07 -2.91 -1.02
C ILE A 83 -13.43 -2.74 -1.72
N VAL A 84 -13.93 -3.79 -2.37
CA VAL A 84 -15.22 -3.77 -3.07
C VAL A 84 -16.36 -3.42 -2.11
N THR A 85 -16.43 -4.09 -0.95
CA THR A 85 -17.44 -3.81 0.08
C THR A 85 -17.37 -2.37 0.59
N GLU A 86 -16.17 -1.82 0.78
CA GLU A 86 -16.04 -0.42 1.21
C GLU A 86 -16.54 0.56 0.13
N LEU A 87 -16.26 0.27 -1.15
CA LEU A 87 -16.76 1.09 -2.26
C LEU A 87 -18.29 1.04 -2.38
N GLU A 88 -18.89 -0.14 -2.17
CA GLU A 88 -20.35 -0.31 -2.11
C GLU A 88 -20.96 0.46 -0.94
N ASN A 89 -20.37 0.37 0.25
CA ASN A 89 -20.84 1.08 1.45
C ASN A 89 -20.78 2.61 1.27
N ARG A 90 -19.80 3.11 0.54
CA ARG A 90 -19.67 4.53 0.17
C ARG A 90 -20.58 4.94 -1.00
N GLY A 91 -21.29 4.00 -1.61
CA GLY A 91 -22.25 4.26 -2.67
C GLY A 91 -21.64 4.49 -4.05
N PHE A 92 -20.39 4.07 -4.29
CA PHE A 92 -19.77 4.17 -5.62
C PHE A 92 -20.48 3.30 -6.66
N PHE A 93 -21.06 2.17 -6.25
CA PHE A 93 -21.90 1.30 -7.07
C PHE A 93 -22.78 0.42 -6.17
N LYS A 94 -23.72 -0.31 -6.80
CA LYS A 94 -24.51 -1.35 -6.14
C LYS A 94 -24.33 -2.65 -6.92
N SER A 95 -24.06 -3.73 -6.20
CA SER A 95 -24.06 -5.10 -6.72
C SER A 95 -25.46 -5.69 -6.81
#